data_AF-A0A2N3F1D7-F1
#
_entry.id   AF-A0A2N3F1D7-F1
#
_cell.length_a   1.000
_cell.length_b   1.000
_cell.length_c   1.000
_cell.angle_alpha   90.00
_cell.angle_beta   90.00
_cell.angle_gamma   90.00
#
_symmetry.space_group_name_H-M   'P 1'
#
loop_
_entity.id
_entity.type
_entity.pdbx_description
1 polymer ?
#
loop_
_entity_poly.entity_id
_entity_poly.type
_entity_poly.pdbx_seq_one_letter_code
_entity_poly.pdbx_strand_id
1 'polypeptide(L)' 'MELVLGLESTCDETGVALVRGRELLAEVVASSMDEHARFGGIVPEVASRAHL' A
#
# COMPACT_ATOMS: atom_id res chain seq x y z
N MET A 1 1.68 13.01 22.79
CA MET A 1 2.07 11.93 21.84
C MET A 1 1.81 12.44 20.45
N GLU A 2 2.73 12.20 19.52
CA GLU A 2 2.65 12.68 18.14
C GLU A 2 1.71 11.80 17.31
N LEU A 3 1.04 12.41 16.32
CA LEU A 3 0.22 11.74 15.33
C LEU A 3 1.03 11.63 14.03
N VAL A 4 1.20 10.42 13.52
CA VAL A 4 2.02 10.09 12.35
C VAL A 4 1.13 9.57 11.21
N LEU A 5 1.38 10.05 9.99
CA LEU A 5 0.79 9.53 8.75
C LEU A 5 1.82 8.64 8.04
N GLY A 6 1.52 7.35 7.89
CA GLY A 6 2.31 6.39 7.12
C GLY A 6 1.78 6.25 5.70
N LEU A 7 2.69 6.15 4.73
CA LEU A 7 2.39 5.90 3.32
C LEU A 7 3.25 4.71 2.84
N GLU A 8 2.63 3.77 2.15
CA GLU A 8 3.28 2.57 1.60
C GLU A 8 2.92 2.42 0.11
N SER A 9 3.93 2.23 -0.74
CA SER A 9 3.80 2.14 -2.22
C SER A 9 4.99 1.44 -2.88
N THR A 10 5.66 0.52 -2.17
CA THR A 10 6.89 -0.10 -2.67
C THR A 10 6.65 -1.30 -3.59
N CYS A 11 5.46 -1.91 -3.56
CA CYS A 11 5.17 -3.16 -4.27
C CYS A 11 3.81 -3.09 -4.98
N ASP A 12 2.90 -4.03 -4.72
CA ASP A 12 1.56 -4.15 -5.31
C ASP A 12 0.46 -3.63 -4.38
N GLU A 13 0.84 -2.98 -3.29
CA GLU A 13 -0.06 -2.44 -2.28
C GLU A 13 0.14 -0.94 -2.15
N THR A 14 -0.96 -0.19 -2.17
CA THR A 14 -1.01 1.22 -1.79
C THR A 14 -1.64 1.31 -0.41
N GLY A 15 -0.89 1.74 0.60
CA GLY A 15 -1.33 1.80 1.98
C GLY A 15 -1.27 3.19 2.60
N VAL A 16 -2.23 3.52 3.46
CA VAL A 16 -2.23 4.72 4.30
C VAL A 16 -2.59 4.34 5.74
N ALA A 17 -1.87 4.87 6.72
CA ALA A 17 -2.15 4.62 8.14
C ALA A 17 -1.98 5.86 9.02
N LEU A 18 -2.79 5.96 10.09
CA LEU A 18 -2.67 6.96 11.15
C LEU A 18 -2.25 6.29 12.47
N VAL A 19 -1.15 6.73 13.06
CA VAL A 19 -0.59 6.15 14.30
C VAL A 19 -0.40 7.24 15.35
N ARG A 20 -0.83 6.99 16.59
CA ARG A 20 -0.54 7.84 17.76
C ARG A 20 0.37 7.11 18.73
N GLY A 21 1.65 7.47 18.76
CA GLY A 21 2.65 6.74 19.53
C GLY A 21 2.81 5.30 19.04
N ARG A 22 2.16 4.33 19.69
CA ARG A 22 2.14 2.91 19.29
C ARG A 22 0.73 2.40 18.96
N GLU A 23 -0.27 3.26 19.03
CA GLU A 23 -1.67 2.94 18.74
C GLU A 23 -1.97 3.19 17.27
N LEU A 24 -2.47 2.17 16.57
CA LEU A 24 -3.01 2.30 15.21
C LEU A 24 -4.44 2.82 15.30
N LEU A 25 -4.70 3.98 14.71
CA LEU A 25 -6.02 4.63 14.74
C LEU A 25 -6.88 4.27 13.53
N ALA A 26 -6.24 4.18 12.36
CA ALA A 26 -6.90 3.84 11.10
C ALA A 26 -5.86 3.35 10.09
N GLU A 27 -6.28 2.46 9.21
CA GLU A 27 -5.53 2.04 8.02
C GLU A 27 -6.46 1.76 6.85
N VAL A 28 -5.93 1.90 5.63
CA VAL A 28 -6.54 1.40 4.40
C VAL A 28 -5.45 0.88 3.49
N VAL A 29 -5.71 -0.25 2.84
CA VAL A 29 -4.82 -0.87 1.85
C VAL A 29 -5.62 -1.15 0.59
N ALA A 30 -5.08 -0.75 -0.55
CA ALA A 30 -5.55 -1.15 -1.87
C ALA A 30 -4.49 -2.08 -2.49
N SER A 31 -4.89 -3.27 -2.92
CA SER A 31 -4.01 -4.22 -3.60
C SER A 31 -4.29 -4.24 -5.09
N SER A 32 -3.23 -4.27 -5.90
CA SER A 32 -3.28 -4.46 -7.35
C SER A 32 -2.96 -5.90 -7.77
N MET A 33 -2.99 -6.87 -6.84
CA MET A 33 -2.72 -8.29 -7.12
C MET A 33 -3.51 -8.85 -8.31
N ASP A 34 -4.77 -8.44 -8.46
CA ASP A 34 -5.64 -8.89 -9.56
C ASP A 34 -5.08 -8.47 -10.95
N GLU A 35 -4.33 -7.38 -11.03
CA GLU A 35 -3.69 -6.92 -12.27
C GLU A 35 -2.54 -7.83 -12.68
N HIS A 36 -1.89 -8.46 -11.70
CA HIS A 36 -0.74 -9.35 -11.82
C HIS A 36 -1.12 -10.83 -11.98
N ALA A 37 -2.34 -11.24 -11.62
CA ALA A 37 -2.79 -12.64 -11.61
C ALA A 37 -2.57 -13.37 -12.95
N ARG A 38 -2.73 -12.65 -14.06
CA ARG A 38 -2.55 -13.13 -15.44
C ARG A 38 -1.08 -13.36 -15.84
N PHE A 39 -0.12 -12.86 -15.06
CA PHE A 39 1.32 -12.98 -15.34
C PHE A 39 2.03 -13.99 -14.42
N GLY A 40 1.34 -14.58 -13.45
CA GLY A 40 1.92 -15.57 -12.53
C GLY A 40 2.94 -15.00 -11.55
N GLY A 41 2.98 -13.69 -11.38
CA GLY A 41 3.92 -12.97 -10.51
C GLY A 41 3.82 -11.45 -10.70
N ILE A 42 4.46 -10.71 -9.79
CA ILE A 42 4.45 -9.23 -9.81
C ILE A 42 5.22 -8.72 -11.03
N VAL A 43 4.62 -7.78 -11.75
CA VAL A 43 5.22 -7.10 -12.90
C VAL A 43 5.58 -5.67 -12.47
N PRO A 44 6.88 -5.32 -12.32
CA PRO A 44 7.28 -4.06 -11.69
C PRO A 44 6.67 -2.78 -12.30
N GLU A 45 6.57 -2.71 -13.64
CA GLU A 45 5.97 -1.56 -14.34
C GLU A 45 4.46 -1.42 -14.07
N VAL A 46 3.73 -2.54 -13.92
CA VAL A 46 2.30 -2.52 -13.63
C VAL A 46 2.06 -2.10 -12.17
N ALA A 47 2.86 -2.64 -11.25
CA ALA A 47 2.81 -2.31 -9.83
C ALA A 47 3.03 -0.80 -9.60
N SER A 48 4.07 -0.24 -10.22
CA SER A 48 4.36 1.20 -10.12
C SER A 48 3.23 2.11 -10.63
N ARG A 49 2.45 1.68 -11.63
CA ARG A 49 1.34 2.47 -12.18
C ARG A 49 0.05 2.32 -11.40
N ALA A 50 -0.15 1.22 -10.69
CA ALA A 50 -1.32 1.02 -9.84
C ALA A 50 -1.37 1.97 -8.62
N HIS A 51 -0.26 2.66 -8.34
CA HIS A 51 -0.19 3.71 -7.32
C HIS A 51 -0.61 5.12 -7.82
N LEU A 52 -0.85 5.32 -9.13
CA LEU A 52 -1.28 6.59 -9.75
C LEU A 52 -2.81 6.72 -9.84
#